data_AF-A0A8J5UK78-F1
#
_entry.id   AF-A0A8J5UK78-F1
#
_cell.length_a   1.000
_cell.length_b   1.000
_cell.length_c   1.000
_cell.angle_alpha   90.00
_cell.angle_beta   90.00
_cell.angle_gamma   90.00
#
_symmetry.space_group_name_H-M   'P 1'
#
loop_
_entity.id
_entity.type
_entity.pdbx_description
1 polymer ?
#
loop_
_entity_poly.entity_id
_entity_poly.type
_entity_poly.pdbx_seq_one_letter_code
_entity_poly.pdbx_strand_id
1 'polypeptide(L)'
;MIGFSCNSSFNKYSIIKKMQLSILFFIANFLYIASASLIGPNKPSEDSFYTPPKGYENSKPGDILQFRKAPAKLASSFFPIDVKNVWQVLVRSEDSFGNPNAIVTTIMEPYSADPMKVVSYQTYEDSANIDCSPSYGFLFGANPGTVATQTDMPFIVMALKNGYYVVSPDYEGPKSTFTAGRQSGQAVLNSIRATLNSTDITGIDKNAKVAMWGYSGGSLASSFAAALQPVYAPDLSEHLIGVALGGFVTNITATAEITDGTPFAGLIPNALMGLANEYPDFEKNLFAQVSNPIARLALKNGREYCMIPAMVHYLGRQFFGGLLPVFPKGFGILNNDVINKVIYGNSMVTLANEMMPQIPTFIYHGSLDRIVPIVGAKSVYQQWCNNNIASLEFAEDTTGGHISETIVGAPAAWTWLEQRFEGKQPVKGCSHDTRASNFLYPGIKPTTLQFFQSLYETFLGSPLGPFDDSKF
;
A
#
# COMPACT_ATOMS: atom_id res chain seq x y z
N MET A 1 10.07 -48.98 -62.32
CA MET A 1 10.41 -47.61 -62.77
C MET A 1 9.29 -46.68 -62.38
N ILE A 2 9.64 -45.57 -61.70
CA ILE A 2 8.86 -44.33 -61.51
C ILE A 2 7.63 -44.50 -60.58
N GLY A 3 7.43 -43.76 -59.48
CA GLY A 3 8.02 -42.52 -58.99
C GLY A 3 6.93 -41.47 -58.71
N PHE A 4 7.08 -40.74 -57.60
CA PHE A 4 6.38 -39.52 -57.14
C PHE A 4 5.03 -39.70 -56.40
N SER A 5 4.93 -39.54 -55.07
CA SER A 5 5.22 -38.36 -54.20
C SER A 5 4.40 -37.12 -54.55
N CYS A 6 3.22 -36.98 -53.94
CA CYS A 6 2.56 -35.68 -53.78
C CYS A 6 1.70 -35.67 -52.51
N ASN A 7 2.32 -35.50 -51.33
CA ASN A 7 1.56 -35.17 -50.11
C ASN A 7 2.31 -34.33 -49.07
N SER A 8 3.46 -33.71 -49.42
CA SER A 8 4.26 -32.91 -48.49
C SER A 8 4.13 -31.39 -48.69
N SER A 9 3.48 -30.94 -49.77
CA SER A 9 3.39 -29.51 -50.13
C SER A 9 2.22 -28.79 -49.44
N PHE A 10 1.06 -29.43 -49.28
CA PHE A 10 -0.11 -28.82 -48.65
C PHE A 10 0.08 -28.57 -47.14
N ASN A 11 0.80 -29.45 -46.45
CA ASN A 11 1.04 -29.30 -45.01
C ASN A 11 2.09 -28.22 -44.70
N LYS A 12 3.10 -28.07 -45.58
CA LYS A 12 4.09 -26.98 -45.47
C LYS A 12 3.46 -25.60 -45.68
N TYR A 13 2.54 -25.44 -46.63
CA TYR A 13 1.87 -24.15 -46.86
C TYR A 13 1.00 -23.69 -45.68
N SER A 14 0.33 -24.61 -44.99
CA SER A 14 -0.46 -24.31 -43.78
C SER A 14 0.42 -23.90 -42.59
N ILE A 15 1.54 -24.60 -42.39
CA ILE A 15 2.52 -24.30 -41.33
C ILE A 15 3.22 -22.96 -41.60
N ILE A 16 3.59 -22.67 -42.84
CA ILE A 16 4.20 -21.40 -43.23
C ILE A 16 3.22 -20.24 -43.03
N LYS A 17 1.93 -20.39 -43.39
CA LYS A 17 0.91 -19.38 -43.11
C LYS A 17 0.71 -19.14 -41.61
N LYS A 18 0.68 -20.20 -40.80
CA LYS A 18 0.58 -20.08 -39.32
C LYS A 18 1.81 -19.41 -38.72
N MET A 19 3.02 -19.77 -39.15
CA MET A 19 4.26 -19.08 -38.74
C MET A 19 4.27 -17.62 -39.18
N GLN A 20 3.85 -17.31 -40.41
CA GLN A 20 3.76 -15.94 -40.90
C GLN A 20 2.74 -15.11 -40.11
N LEU A 21 1.58 -15.67 -39.77
CA LEU A 21 0.61 -15.01 -38.89
C LEU A 21 1.16 -14.81 -37.47
N SER A 22 1.86 -15.80 -36.90
CA SER A 22 2.48 -15.66 -35.58
C SER A 22 3.63 -14.65 -35.57
N ILE A 23 4.42 -14.58 -36.63
CA ILE A 23 5.50 -13.58 -36.81
C ILE A 23 4.89 -12.20 -37.04
N LEU A 24 3.84 -12.07 -37.84
CA LEU A 24 3.11 -10.81 -38.01
C LEU A 24 2.44 -10.36 -36.70
N PHE A 25 1.93 -11.30 -35.90
CA PHE A 25 1.40 -11.01 -34.57
C PHE A 25 2.52 -10.58 -33.61
N PHE A 26 3.67 -11.23 -33.63
CA PHE A 26 4.84 -10.83 -32.83
C PHE A 26 5.40 -9.47 -33.26
N ILE A 27 5.52 -9.22 -34.56
CA ILE A 27 6.00 -7.94 -35.10
C ILE A 27 4.97 -6.85 -34.84
N ALA A 28 3.67 -7.12 -34.96
CA ALA A 28 2.61 -6.17 -34.63
C ALA A 28 2.60 -5.85 -33.12
N ASN A 29 2.80 -6.85 -32.25
CA ASN A 29 2.95 -6.60 -30.81
C ASN A 29 4.26 -5.88 -30.49
N PHE A 30 5.37 -6.21 -31.13
CA PHE A 30 6.66 -5.56 -30.93
C PHE A 30 6.64 -4.11 -31.44
N LEU A 31 6.00 -3.85 -32.58
CA LEU A 31 5.77 -2.50 -33.09
C LEU A 31 4.73 -1.75 -32.25
N TYR A 32 3.69 -2.40 -31.71
CA TYR A 32 2.74 -1.77 -30.78
C TYR A 32 3.43 -1.40 -29.46
N ILE A 33 4.34 -2.24 -28.95
CA ILE A 33 5.20 -1.94 -27.79
C ILE A 33 6.20 -0.82 -28.13
N ALA A 34 6.75 -0.78 -29.34
CA ALA A 34 7.71 0.24 -29.77
C ALA A 34 7.05 1.59 -30.16
N SER A 35 5.76 1.60 -30.51
CA SER A 35 5.00 2.79 -30.90
C SER A 35 4.07 3.31 -29.81
N ALA A 36 3.76 2.50 -28.78
CA ALA A 36 3.25 2.98 -27.50
C ALA A 36 4.38 3.66 -26.73
N SER A 37 4.69 4.89 -27.17
CA SER A 37 5.47 5.91 -26.46
C SER A 37 6.74 5.43 -25.75
N LEU A 38 7.89 5.74 -26.35
CA LEU A 38 9.19 5.97 -25.69
C LEU A 38 9.14 7.07 -24.59
N ILE A 39 7.96 7.42 -24.08
CA ILE A 39 7.70 8.44 -23.08
C ILE A 39 6.74 7.79 -22.08
N GLY A 40 7.28 7.30 -20.96
CA GLY A 40 6.46 6.88 -19.83
C GLY A 40 5.65 8.06 -19.27
N PRO A 41 4.70 7.82 -18.35
CA PRO A 41 4.02 8.91 -17.66
C PRO A 41 5.05 9.86 -17.01
N ASN A 42 4.76 11.16 -17.01
CA ASN A 42 5.59 12.12 -16.31
C ASN A 42 5.65 11.74 -14.83
N LYS A 43 6.84 11.88 -14.24
CA LYS A 43 6.99 11.70 -12.80
C LYS A 43 6.23 12.79 -12.05
N PRO A 44 5.74 12.52 -10.84
CA PRO A 44 5.11 13.51 -9.97
C PRO A 44 5.89 14.83 -9.85
N SER A 45 7.21 14.79 -9.68
CA SER A 45 8.08 15.98 -9.60
C SER A 45 8.16 16.79 -10.90
N GLU A 46 7.77 16.20 -12.03
CA GLU A 46 7.84 16.77 -13.38
C GLU A 46 6.43 17.04 -13.95
N ASP A 47 5.37 16.75 -13.19
CA ASP A 47 3.98 16.82 -13.64
C ASP A 47 3.20 17.93 -12.91
N SER A 48 2.77 18.93 -13.69
CA SER A 48 2.00 20.07 -13.18
C SER A 48 0.69 19.70 -12.48
N PHE A 49 0.13 18.48 -12.70
CA PHE A 49 -1.06 18.03 -12.01
C PHE A 49 -0.86 17.89 -10.48
N TYR A 50 0.36 17.64 -10.02
CA TYR A 50 0.70 17.59 -8.59
C TYR A 50 0.89 18.98 -7.97
N THR A 51 0.84 20.04 -8.79
CA THR A 51 0.90 21.42 -8.31
C THR A 51 -0.52 21.97 -8.13
N PRO A 52 -0.94 22.30 -6.89
CA PRO A 52 -2.28 22.83 -6.67
C PRO A 52 -2.46 24.22 -7.28
N PRO A 53 -3.68 24.58 -7.71
CA PRO A 53 -3.96 25.88 -8.29
C PRO A 53 -3.81 26.98 -7.23
N LYS A 54 -3.48 28.21 -7.64
CA LYS A 54 -3.33 29.34 -6.72
C LYS A 54 -4.64 29.58 -5.94
N GLY A 55 -4.54 29.70 -4.61
CA GLY A 55 -5.68 29.96 -3.73
C GLY A 55 -6.41 28.69 -3.27
N TYR A 56 -5.91 27.49 -3.59
CA TYR A 56 -6.44 26.21 -3.12
C TYR A 56 -6.51 26.10 -1.60
N GLU A 57 -5.70 26.89 -0.89
CA GLU A 57 -5.65 26.97 0.56
C GLU A 57 -6.98 27.42 1.18
N ASN A 58 -7.84 28.08 0.39
CA ASN A 58 -9.18 28.51 0.81
C ASN A 58 -10.25 27.42 0.63
N SER A 59 -9.94 26.32 -0.07
CA SER A 59 -10.85 25.18 -0.22
C SER A 59 -10.87 24.33 1.05
N LYS A 60 -11.93 23.58 1.29
CA LYS A 60 -12.11 22.74 2.49
C LYS A 60 -11.36 21.40 2.35
N PRO A 61 -10.93 20.77 3.46
CA PRO A 61 -10.28 19.45 3.38
C PRO A 61 -11.23 18.44 2.73
N GLY A 62 -10.73 17.73 1.72
CA GLY A 62 -11.54 16.82 0.90
C GLY A 62 -12.21 17.45 -0.32
N ASP A 63 -12.05 18.75 -0.57
CA ASP A 63 -12.51 19.36 -1.82
C ASP A 63 -11.68 18.87 -3.00
N ILE A 64 -12.36 18.59 -4.12
CA ILE A 64 -11.72 18.27 -5.40
C ILE A 64 -11.20 19.57 -6.02
N LEU A 65 -9.88 19.67 -6.18
CA LEU A 65 -9.22 20.83 -6.80
C LEU A 65 -9.11 20.68 -8.32
N GLN A 66 -8.71 19.50 -8.78
CA GLN A 66 -8.58 19.14 -10.19
C GLN A 66 -8.83 17.64 -10.36
N PHE A 67 -9.19 17.20 -11.56
CA PHE A 67 -9.25 15.78 -11.89
C PHE A 67 -8.82 15.54 -13.34
N ARG A 68 -8.32 14.34 -13.61
CA ARG A 68 -8.00 13.85 -14.96
C ARG A 68 -8.25 12.35 -15.06
N LYS A 69 -8.43 11.84 -16.28
CA LYS A 69 -8.23 10.40 -16.52
C LYS A 69 -6.76 10.06 -16.26
N ALA A 70 -6.49 8.87 -15.75
CA ALA A 70 -5.12 8.42 -15.55
C ALA A 70 -4.34 8.52 -16.88
N PRO A 71 -3.10 9.06 -16.88
CA PRO A 71 -2.36 9.33 -18.11
C PRO A 71 -1.87 8.05 -18.81
N ALA A 72 -1.97 6.89 -18.14
CA ALA A 72 -1.71 5.57 -18.70
C ALA A 72 -2.68 4.55 -18.07
N LYS A 73 -2.72 3.33 -18.65
CA LYS A 73 -3.37 2.19 -18.01
C LYS A 73 -2.69 1.88 -16.67
N LEU A 74 -3.40 1.23 -15.76
CA LEU A 74 -2.78 0.67 -14.57
C LEU A 74 -1.93 -0.55 -14.92
N ALA A 75 -0.98 -0.92 -14.06
CA ALA A 75 -0.14 -2.08 -14.23
C ALA A 75 -0.07 -2.94 -12.97
N SER A 76 0.03 -4.26 -13.17
CA SER A 76 0.34 -5.26 -12.15
C SER A 76 1.61 -5.99 -12.60
N SER A 77 2.67 -5.92 -11.80
CA SER A 77 3.99 -6.51 -12.12
C SER A 77 4.48 -6.14 -13.53
N PHE A 78 4.43 -4.85 -13.88
CA PHE A 78 4.80 -4.28 -15.18
C PHE A 78 3.87 -4.61 -16.36
N PHE A 79 2.81 -5.39 -16.16
CA PHE A 79 1.84 -5.70 -17.22
C PHE A 79 0.59 -4.83 -17.09
N PRO A 80 0.08 -4.23 -18.18
CA PRO A 80 -1.11 -3.41 -18.11
C PRO A 80 -2.33 -4.26 -17.72
N ILE A 81 -3.17 -3.73 -16.84
CA ILE A 81 -4.46 -4.34 -16.47
C ILE A 81 -5.61 -3.57 -17.11
N ASP A 82 -6.74 -4.26 -17.28
CA ASP A 82 -7.95 -3.67 -17.85
C ASP A 82 -8.97 -3.37 -16.75
N VAL A 83 -9.20 -2.07 -16.52
CA VAL A 83 -10.16 -1.51 -15.56
C VAL A 83 -11.00 -0.49 -16.33
N LYS A 84 -12.31 -0.47 -16.11
CA LYS A 84 -13.26 0.27 -16.96
C LYS A 84 -12.90 1.75 -17.03
N ASN A 85 -12.66 2.38 -15.89
CA ASN A 85 -12.20 3.76 -15.82
C ASN A 85 -11.23 3.97 -14.65
N VAL A 86 -10.29 4.89 -14.85
CA VAL A 86 -9.36 5.32 -13.81
C VAL A 86 -9.20 6.84 -13.87
N TRP A 87 -9.30 7.47 -12.70
CA TRP A 87 -9.09 8.90 -12.54
C TRP A 87 -8.00 9.17 -11.51
N GLN A 88 -7.26 10.24 -11.74
CA GLN A 88 -6.48 10.90 -10.69
C GLN A 88 -7.20 12.18 -10.32
N VAL A 89 -7.38 12.40 -9.02
CA VAL A 89 -8.06 13.58 -8.47
C VAL A 89 -7.10 14.27 -7.52
N LEU A 90 -6.84 15.55 -7.76
CA LEU A 90 -6.08 16.39 -6.85
C LEU A 90 -7.04 16.91 -5.78
N VAL A 91 -6.73 16.62 -4.51
CA VAL A 91 -7.61 16.82 -3.36
C VAL A 91 -6.95 17.77 -2.38
N ARG A 92 -7.69 18.77 -1.90
CA ARG A 92 -7.20 19.61 -0.80
C ARG A 92 -7.08 18.76 0.47
N SER A 93 -5.93 18.81 1.12
CA SER A 93 -5.67 18.17 2.41
C SER A 93 -4.85 19.08 3.32
N GLU A 94 -4.31 18.54 4.41
CA GLU A 94 -3.53 19.23 5.43
C GLU A 94 -2.36 18.36 5.88
N ASP A 95 -1.25 19.00 6.29
CA ASP A 95 -0.08 18.32 6.86
C ASP A 95 -0.28 17.91 8.34
N SER A 96 0.76 17.36 8.99
CA SER A 96 0.69 16.93 10.39
C SER A 96 0.39 18.05 11.38
N PHE A 97 0.53 19.32 10.95
CA PHE A 97 0.32 20.52 11.75
C PHE A 97 -0.94 21.30 11.36
N GLY A 98 -1.72 20.80 10.39
CA GLY A 98 -2.93 21.46 9.90
C GLY A 98 -2.67 22.52 8.83
N ASN A 99 -1.45 22.63 8.28
CA ASN A 99 -1.21 23.55 7.17
C ASN A 99 -1.78 22.97 5.87
N PRO A 100 -2.40 23.78 4.99
CA PRO A 100 -2.93 23.29 3.72
C PRO A 100 -1.86 22.61 2.85
N ASN A 101 -2.22 21.48 2.26
CA ASN A 101 -1.47 20.82 1.19
C ASN A 101 -2.45 20.21 0.17
N ALA A 102 -1.94 19.54 -0.86
CA ALA A 102 -2.75 18.80 -1.82
C ALA A 102 -2.17 17.41 -2.06
N ILE A 103 -3.05 16.42 -2.11
CA ILE A 103 -2.70 15.02 -2.40
C ILE A 103 -3.35 14.59 -3.71
N VAL A 104 -2.80 13.59 -4.38
CA VAL A 104 -3.49 12.91 -5.48
C VAL A 104 -4.16 11.65 -4.96
N THR A 105 -5.38 11.39 -5.42
CA THR A 105 -6.06 10.12 -5.21
C THR A 105 -6.34 9.44 -6.54
N THR A 106 -6.06 8.14 -6.61
CA THR A 106 -6.40 7.31 -7.77
C THR A 106 -7.72 6.61 -7.50
N ILE A 107 -8.73 6.84 -8.35
CA ILE A 107 -10.05 6.20 -8.28
C ILE A 107 -10.16 5.20 -9.42
N MET A 108 -10.52 3.95 -9.11
CA MET A 108 -10.59 2.83 -10.02
C MET A 108 -12.04 2.30 -10.08
N GLU A 109 -12.67 2.40 -11.25
CA GLU A 109 -14.01 1.84 -11.49
C GLU A 109 -13.89 0.49 -12.20
N PRO A 110 -14.37 -0.62 -11.60
CA PRO A 110 -14.45 -1.90 -12.31
C PRO A 110 -15.59 -1.93 -13.34
N TYR A 111 -15.58 -2.94 -14.19
CA TYR A 111 -16.77 -3.24 -14.99
C TYR A 111 -17.92 -3.69 -14.07
N SER A 112 -19.15 -3.27 -14.37
CA SER A 112 -20.34 -3.54 -13.56
C SER A 112 -20.20 -3.10 -12.11
N ALA A 113 -19.59 -1.93 -11.88
CA ALA A 113 -19.37 -1.38 -10.55
C ALA A 113 -20.68 -1.13 -9.79
N ASP A 114 -20.68 -1.43 -8.50
CA ASP A 114 -21.71 -1.02 -7.56
C ASP A 114 -21.35 0.38 -7.00
N PRO A 115 -22.10 1.44 -7.34
CA PRO A 115 -21.77 2.81 -6.94
C PRO A 115 -21.86 3.04 -5.42
N MET A 116 -22.43 2.10 -4.66
CA MET A 116 -22.54 2.18 -3.20
C MET A 116 -21.36 1.56 -2.44
N LYS A 117 -20.40 0.92 -3.13
CA LYS A 117 -19.31 0.16 -2.49
C LYS A 117 -17.92 0.65 -2.89
N VAL A 118 -17.16 1.13 -1.90
CA VAL A 118 -15.81 1.68 -2.10
C VAL A 118 -14.83 1.04 -1.11
N VAL A 119 -13.73 0.52 -1.62
CA VAL A 119 -12.57 0.14 -0.78
C VAL A 119 -11.52 1.26 -0.87
N SER A 120 -11.19 1.88 0.26
CA SER A 120 -10.04 2.76 0.35
C SER A 120 -8.81 1.89 0.65
N TYR A 121 -7.93 1.72 -0.32
CA TYR A 121 -6.74 0.88 -0.22
C TYR A 121 -5.48 1.73 -0.05
N GLN A 122 -4.76 1.53 1.05
CA GLN A 122 -3.47 2.18 1.31
C GLN A 122 -2.35 1.22 0.94
N THR A 123 -1.58 1.58 -0.08
CA THR A 123 -0.41 0.82 -0.53
C THR A 123 0.75 0.94 0.46
N TYR A 124 1.72 0.02 0.45
CA TYR A 124 2.98 0.23 1.16
C TYR A 124 3.96 1.07 0.31
N GLU A 125 3.77 2.41 0.27
CA GLU A 125 4.65 3.32 -0.48
C GLU A 125 6.08 3.33 0.07
N ASP A 126 6.22 3.44 1.39
CA ASP A 126 7.44 3.28 2.19
C ASP A 126 8.66 4.04 1.66
N SER A 127 8.46 5.28 1.20
CA SER A 127 9.46 6.02 0.43
C SER A 127 9.43 7.52 0.72
N ALA A 128 10.60 8.18 0.84
CA ALA A 128 10.66 9.62 1.12
C ALA A 128 10.78 10.52 -0.14
N ASN A 129 10.17 10.09 -1.25
CA ASN A 129 10.28 10.74 -2.56
C ASN A 129 8.93 10.78 -3.28
N ILE A 130 8.54 11.97 -3.76
CA ILE A 130 7.26 12.16 -4.45
C ILE A 130 7.14 11.34 -5.73
N ASP A 131 8.25 10.99 -6.37
CA ASP A 131 8.24 10.13 -7.55
C ASP A 131 7.96 8.65 -7.25
N CYS A 132 7.78 8.30 -5.97
CA CYS A 132 7.34 6.98 -5.52
C CYS A 132 5.84 6.92 -5.22
N SER A 133 5.13 8.04 -5.37
CA SER A 133 3.71 8.14 -5.00
C SER A 133 2.84 7.09 -5.71
N PRO A 134 1.87 6.47 -5.00
CA PRO A 134 1.03 5.40 -5.53
C PRO A 134 0.36 5.73 -6.85
N SER A 135 -0.17 6.95 -6.98
CA SER A 135 -0.86 7.41 -8.18
C SER A 135 0.01 7.37 -9.44
N TYR A 136 1.32 7.56 -9.30
CA TYR A 136 2.29 7.32 -10.37
C TYR A 136 2.71 5.86 -10.45
N GLY A 137 3.01 5.22 -9.31
CA GLY A 137 3.52 3.84 -9.27
C GLY A 137 2.57 2.80 -9.87
N PHE A 138 1.26 3.05 -9.83
CA PHE A 138 0.27 2.19 -10.48
C PHE A 138 0.29 2.25 -12.01
N LEU A 139 0.87 3.27 -12.63
CA LEU A 139 0.77 3.49 -14.07
C LEU A 139 1.69 2.54 -14.84
N PHE A 140 1.18 1.99 -15.95
CA PHE A 140 1.97 1.27 -16.92
C PHE A 140 3.01 2.21 -17.54
N GLY A 141 4.27 1.78 -17.53
CA GLY A 141 5.41 2.59 -17.97
C GLY A 141 5.99 3.52 -16.89
N ALA A 142 5.44 3.52 -15.66
CA ALA A 142 6.08 4.19 -14.54
C ALA A 142 7.49 3.62 -14.26
N ASN A 143 8.30 4.41 -13.55
CA ASN A 143 9.68 4.03 -13.21
C ASN A 143 9.69 2.66 -12.51
N PRO A 144 10.49 1.68 -12.97
CA PRO A 144 10.53 0.35 -12.36
C PRO A 144 10.86 0.33 -10.86
N GLY A 145 11.46 1.40 -10.32
CA GLY A 145 11.68 1.57 -8.89
C GLY A 145 10.39 1.63 -8.05
N THR A 146 9.23 1.96 -8.64
CA THR A 146 7.94 2.04 -7.95
C THR A 146 7.16 0.71 -7.95
N VAL A 147 7.82 -0.41 -8.27
CA VAL A 147 7.16 -1.72 -8.43
C VAL A 147 6.40 -2.17 -7.17
N ALA A 148 6.78 -1.71 -5.99
CA ALA A 148 6.06 -1.97 -4.73
C ALA A 148 4.55 -1.67 -4.83
N THR A 149 4.20 -0.53 -5.42
CA THR A 149 2.80 -0.15 -5.65
C THR A 149 2.06 -1.17 -6.53
N GLN A 150 2.76 -1.77 -7.49
CA GLN A 150 2.16 -2.76 -8.41
C GLN A 150 2.08 -4.15 -7.80
N THR A 151 2.88 -4.46 -6.77
CA THR A 151 2.76 -5.73 -6.03
C THR A 151 1.52 -5.75 -5.12
N ASP A 152 0.92 -4.58 -4.85
CA ASP A 152 -0.37 -4.46 -4.18
C ASP A 152 -1.58 -4.78 -5.07
N MET A 153 -1.40 -4.76 -6.40
CA MET A 153 -2.50 -4.90 -7.35
C MET A 153 -3.33 -6.19 -7.20
N PRO A 154 -2.77 -7.37 -6.89
CA PRO A 154 -3.59 -8.56 -6.68
C PRO A 154 -4.66 -8.40 -5.58
N PHE A 155 -4.39 -7.62 -4.54
CA PHE A 155 -5.33 -7.32 -3.45
C PHE A 155 -6.42 -6.33 -3.91
N ILE A 156 -6.01 -5.29 -4.63
CA ILE A 156 -6.92 -4.33 -5.29
C ILE A 156 -7.84 -5.04 -6.29
N VAL A 157 -7.30 -5.96 -7.08
CA VAL A 157 -8.03 -6.76 -8.06
C VAL A 157 -9.11 -7.61 -7.41
N MET A 158 -8.91 -8.11 -6.18
CA MET A 158 -9.96 -8.81 -5.44
C MET A 158 -11.19 -7.92 -5.24
N ALA A 159 -11.01 -6.66 -4.83
CA ALA A 159 -12.11 -5.71 -4.69
C ALA A 159 -12.76 -5.36 -6.04
N LEU A 160 -11.95 -5.05 -7.05
CA LEU A 160 -12.44 -4.72 -8.40
C LEU A 160 -13.24 -5.88 -9.01
N LYS A 161 -12.81 -7.14 -8.83
CA LYS A 161 -13.52 -8.33 -9.32
C LYS A 161 -14.87 -8.57 -8.65
N ASN A 162 -15.05 -8.07 -7.42
CA ASN A 162 -16.33 -8.12 -6.72
C ASN A 162 -17.22 -6.91 -7.03
N GLY A 163 -16.81 -6.06 -7.98
CA GLY A 163 -17.58 -4.91 -8.46
C GLY A 163 -17.46 -3.67 -7.58
N TYR A 164 -16.45 -3.59 -6.72
CA TYR A 164 -16.29 -2.48 -5.77
C TYR A 164 -15.36 -1.45 -6.39
N TYR A 165 -15.67 -0.17 -6.23
CA TYR A 165 -14.70 0.88 -6.53
C TYR A 165 -13.50 0.73 -5.60
N VAL A 166 -12.30 1.01 -6.11
CA VAL A 166 -11.10 1.12 -5.27
C VAL A 166 -10.56 2.53 -5.36
N VAL A 167 -10.24 3.11 -4.22
CA VAL A 167 -9.58 4.41 -4.13
C VAL A 167 -8.28 4.27 -3.37
N SER A 168 -7.20 4.79 -3.93
CA SER A 168 -5.88 4.75 -3.31
C SER A 168 -5.25 6.14 -3.31
N PRO A 169 -5.07 6.77 -2.12
CA PRO A 169 -4.44 8.08 -2.00
C PRO A 169 -2.92 7.99 -1.92
N ASP A 170 -2.26 9.05 -2.40
CA ASP A 170 -0.87 9.36 -2.11
C ASP A 170 -0.77 9.92 -0.68
N TYR A 171 -0.96 9.04 0.31
CA TYR A 171 -1.20 9.45 1.69
C TYR A 171 0.02 10.11 2.34
N GLU A 172 1.22 9.86 1.85
CA GLU A 172 2.43 10.54 2.34
C GLU A 172 2.50 12.02 1.91
N GLY A 173 1.60 12.42 1.01
CA GLY A 173 1.41 13.78 0.54
C GLY A 173 2.58 14.33 -0.27
N PRO A 174 2.56 15.63 -0.60
CA PRO A 174 3.48 16.21 -1.60
C PRO A 174 4.93 16.30 -1.13
N LYS A 175 5.19 16.00 0.15
CA LYS A 175 6.52 15.96 0.76
C LYS A 175 7.02 14.52 0.97
N SER A 176 6.23 13.49 0.63
CA SER A 176 6.52 12.07 0.88
C SER A 176 7.06 11.83 2.28
N THR A 177 6.18 12.04 3.25
CA THR A 177 6.54 12.07 4.66
C THR A 177 6.44 10.70 5.28
N PHE A 178 7.05 9.67 4.66
CA PHE A 178 6.97 8.30 5.15
C PHE A 178 7.17 8.20 6.66
N THR A 179 6.20 7.53 7.28
CA THR A 179 5.92 7.34 8.71
C THR A 179 5.30 8.50 9.48
N ALA A 180 5.06 9.67 8.88
CA ALA A 180 4.32 10.76 9.53
C ALA A 180 2.80 10.45 9.60
N GLY A 181 2.37 9.79 10.68
CA GLY A 181 1.03 9.21 10.79
C GLY A 181 -0.12 10.22 10.69
N ARG A 182 0.03 11.43 11.24
CA ARG A 182 -1.04 12.45 11.17
C ARG A 182 -1.29 12.93 9.74
N GLN A 183 -0.25 13.21 8.97
CA GLN A 183 -0.34 13.53 7.54
C GLN A 183 -1.03 12.38 6.79
N SER A 184 -0.55 11.15 6.97
CA SER A 184 -1.10 9.97 6.29
C SER A 184 -2.59 9.76 6.58
N GLY A 185 -2.99 9.83 7.86
CA GLY A 185 -4.39 9.63 8.24
C GLY A 185 -5.32 10.74 7.71
N GLN A 186 -4.90 12.00 7.78
CA GLN A 186 -5.66 13.12 7.22
C GLN A 186 -5.83 13.00 5.70
N ALA A 187 -4.75 12.63 5.00
CA ALA A 187 -4.76 12.42 3.55
C ALA A 187 -5.76 11.32 3.14
N VAL A 188 -5.77 10.18 3.85
CA VAL A 188 -6.75 9.10 3.61
C VAL A 188 -8.19 9.58 3.81
N LEU A 189 -8.49 10.29 4.91
CA LEU A 189 -9.84 10.78 5.20
C LEU A 189 -10.30 11.83 4.17
N ASN A 190 -9.41 12.72 3.75
CA ASN A 190 -9.71 13.74 2.73
C ASN A 190 -9.89 13.11 1.34
N SER A 191 -9.12 12.07 1.00
CA SER A 191 -9.35 11.26 -0.19
C SER A 191 -10.73 10.61 -0.19
N ILE A 192 -11.19 10.09 0.95
CA ILE A 192 -12.53 9.52 1.08
C ILE A 192 -13.62 10.60 0.90
N ARG A 193 -13.46 11.78 1.50
CA ARG A 193 -14.36 12.93 1.28
C ARG A 193 -14.45 13.30 -0.21
N ALA A 194 -13.31 13.45 -0.87
CA ALA A 194 -13.27 13.76 -2.30
C ALA A 194 -13.94 12.67 -3.14
N THR A 195 -13.76 11.40 -2.76
CA THR A 195 -14.39 10.26 -3.42
C THR A 195 -15.91 10.33 -3.32
N LEU A 196 -16.46 10.56 -2.13
CA LEU A 196 -17.90 10.68 -1.91
C LEU A 196 -18.48 11.93 -2.61
N ASN A 197 -17.68 12.98 -2.79
CA ASN A 197 -18.05 14.18 -3.54
C ASN A 197 -17.80 14.08 -5.05
N SER A 198 -17.40 12.92 -5.57
CA SER A 198 -17.03 12.74 -6.98
C SER A 198 -18.15 12.20 -7.87
N THR A 199 -19.40 12.15 -7.41
CA THR A 199 -20.54 11.53 -8.14
C THR A 199 -20.63 11.97 -9.60
N ASP A 200 -20.51 13.27 -9.89
CA ASP A 200 -20.60 13.80 -11.26
C ASP A 200 -19.39 13.45 -12.15
N ILE A 201 -18.30 12.96 -11.55
CA ILE A 201 -17.04 12.60 -12.23
C ILE A 201 -16.93 11.08 -12.41
N THR A 202 -17.27 10.32 -11.37
CA THR A 202 -16.96 8.88 -11.25
C THR A 202 -18.20 8.01 -11.23
N GLY A 203 -19.38 8.56 -10.92
CA GLY A 203 -20.61 7.81 -10.69
C GLY A 203 -20.72 7.14 -9.31
N ILE A 204 -19.73 7.31 -8.42
CA ILE A 204 -19.82 6.85 -7.03
C ILE A 204 -20.96 7.60 -6.33
N ASP A 205 -21.85 6.87 -5.65
CA ASP A 205 -22.94 7.49 -4.91
C ASP A 205 -22.37 8.23 -3.69
N LYS A 206 -22.85 9.45 -3.44
CA LYS A 206 -22.42 10.24 -2.27
C LYS A 206 -22.70 9.55 -0.93
N ASN A 207 -23.62 8.58 -0.88
CA ASN A 207 -23.96 7.79 0.30
C ASN A 207 -23.24 6.43 0.33
N ALA A 208 -22.29 6.20 -0.58
CA ALA A 208 -21.53 4.96 -0.62
C ALA A 208 -20.91 4.62 0.73
N LYS A 209 -20.83 3.32 1.01
CA LYS A 209 -20.10 2.78 2.16
C LYS A 209 -18.64 2.57 1.77
N VAL A 210 -17.77 2.86 2.72
CA VAL A 210 -16.32 2.83 2.53
C VAL A 210 -15.70 1.92 3.57
N ALA A 211 -14.91 0.94 3.14
CA ALA A 211 -14.08 0.14 4.01
C ALA A 211 -12.60 0.43 3.72
N MET A 212 -11.77 0.55 4.75
CA MET A 212 -10.34 0.82 4.60
C MET A 212 -9.53 -0.47 4.70
N TRP A 213 -8.50 -0.60 3.88
CA TRP A 213 -7.60 -1.76 3.90
C TRP A 213 -6.16 -1.34 3.63
N GLY A 214 -5.26 -1.68 4.54
CA GLY A 214 -3.82 -1.45 4.38
C GLY A 214 -2.99 -2.56 5.02
N TYR A 215 -1.89 -2.91 4.36
CA TYR A 215 -0.88 -3.86 4.85
C TYR A 215 0.46 -3.16 5.02
N SER A 216 1.26 -3.56 6.03
CA SER A 216 2.58 -2.98 6.29
C SER A 216 2.53 -1.45 6.41
N GLY A 217 3.30 -0.66 5.65
CA GLY A 217 3.19 0.81 5.67
C GLY A 217 1.80 1.35 5.34
N GLY A 218 1.02 0.64 4.52
CA GLY A 218 -0.39 0.97 4.29
C GLY A 218 -1.24 0.88 5.56
N SER A 219 -0.94 -0.07 6.46
CA SER A 219 -1.62 -0.20 7.76
C SER A 219 -1.33 0.97 8.71
N LEU A 220 -0.15 1.61 8.60
CA LEU A 220 0.16 2.84 9.32
C LEU A 220 -0.82 3.93 8.88
N ALA A 221 -0.97 4.16 7.58
CA ALA A 221 -1.90 5.16 7.06
C ALA A 221 -3.36 4.86 7.46
N SER A 222 -3.83 3.61 7.26
CA SER A 222 -5.20 3.20 7.59
C SER A 222 -5.50 3.30 9.09
N SER A 223 -4.55 2.96 9.96
CA SER A 223 -4.74 3.02 11.42
C SER A 223 -4.84 4.46 11.93
N PHE A 224 -3.99 5.36 11.43
CA PHE A 224 -4.08 6.78 11.76
C PHE A 224 -5.38 7.40 11.21
N ALA A 225 -5.80 7.03 9.99
CA ALA A 225 -7.09 7.47 9.44
C ALA A 225 -8.26 7.04 10.34
N ALA A 226 -8.30 5.76 10.72
CA ALA A 226 -9.35 5.22 11.58
C ALA A 226 -9.38 5.90 12.97
N ALA A 227 -8.20 6.15 13.56
CA ALA A 227 -8.10 6.76 14.88
C ALA A 227 -8.32 8.29 14.87
N LEU A 228 -8.04 8.98 13.76
CA LEU A 228 -8.29 10.42 13.61
C LEU A 228 -9.74 10.72 13.24
N GLN A 229 -10.43 9.80 12.56
CA GLN A 229 -11.78 10.03 12.03
C GLN A 229 -12.75 10.65 13.04
N PRO A 230 -12.85 10.20 14.31
CA PRO A 230 -13.83 10.74 15.24
C PRO A 230 -13.71 12.25 15.50
N VAL A 231 -12.50 12.80 15.38
CA VAL A 231 -12.22 14.21 15.66
C VAL A 231 -11.98 15.01 14.37
N TYR A 232 -11.25 14.45 13.42
CA TYR A 232 -10.88 15.13 12.17
C TYR A 232 -11.96 15.05 11.08
N ALA A 233 -12.65 13.92 10.99
CA ALA A 233 -13.67 13.66 9.98
C ALA A 233 -14.94 13.02 10.53
N PRO A 234 -15.60 13.65 11.52
CA PRO A 234 -16.84 13.13 12.10
C PRO A 234 -17.97 12.98 11.06
N ASP A 235 -17.93 13.79 10.00
CA ASP A 235 -18.82 13.71 8.83
C ASP A 235 -18.76 12.35 8.09
N LEU A 236 -17.64 11.62 8.19
CA LEU A 236 -17.48 10.32 7.55
C LEU A 236 -18.02 9.14 8.39
N SER A 237 -18.49 9.38 9.61
CA SER A 237 -18.91 8.32 10.56
C SER A 237 -19.97 7.38 9.99
N GLU A 238 -20.91 7.89 9.21
CA GLU A 238 -21.97 7.08 8.60
C GLU A 238 -21.50 6.30 7.35
N HIS A 239 -20.36 6.68 6.77
CA HIS A 239 -19.84 6.09 5.54
C HIS A 239 -18.84 4.98 5.83
N LEU A 240 -18.02 5.12 6.87
CA LEU A 240 -16.96 4.17 7.19
C LEU A 240 -17.52 2.94 7.91
N ILE A 241 -17.46 1.78 7.24
CA ILE A 241 -18.02 0.52 7.76
C ILE A 241 -16.98 -0.41 8.38
N GLY A 242 -15.70 -0.05 8.30
CA GLY A 242 -14.63 -0.74 9.01
C GLY A 242 -13.24 -0.51 8.41
N VAL A 243 -12.23 -1.00 9.12
CA VAL A 243 -10.82 -0.97 8.69
C VAL A 243 -10.14 -2.31 8.93
N ALA A 244 -9.43 -2.81 7.92
CA ALA A 244 -8.55 -3.97 8.02
C ALA A 244 -7.07 -3.53 8.02
N LEU A 245 -6.34 -3.91 9.07
CA LEU A 245 -4.95 -3.55 9.35
C LEU A 245 -4.09 -4.82 9.35
N GLY A 246 -3.27 -4.99 8.31
CA GLY A 246 -2.42 -6.16 8.15
C GLY A 246 -0.95 -5.85 8.40
N GLY A 247 -0.21 -6.75 9.03
CA GLY A 247 1.22 -6.51 9.34
C GLY A 247 1.38 -5.17 10.06
N PHE A 248 0.52 -4.94 11.05
CA PHE A 248 0.19 -3.63 11.61
C PHE A 248 1.40 -2.87 12.17
N VAL A 249 1.85 -1.85 11.42
CA VAL A 249 2.98 -0.99 11.78
C VAL A 249 2.57 -0.02 12.88
N THR A 250 3.04 -0.29 14.09
CA THR A 250 2.66 0.44 15.31
C THR A 250 3.83 1.12 16.02
N ASN A 251 5.06 0.64 15.80
CA ASN A 251 6.26 1.11 16.47
C ASN A 251 7.42 1.23 15.47
N ILE A 252 7.76 2.48 15.12
CA ILE A 252 8.81 2.78 14.14
C ILE A 252 10.18 2.33 14.64
N THR A 253 10.47 2.48 15.94
CA THR A 253 11.73 2.07 16.55
C THR A 253 11.92 0.55 16.47
N ALA A 254 10.90 -0.24 16.83
CA ALA A 254 10.99 -1.68 16.79
C ALA A 254 11.20 -2.22 15.35
N THR A 255 10.57 -1.58 14.36
CA THR A 255 10.83 -1.90 12.95
C THR A 255 12.28 -1.54 12.55
N ALA A 256 12.78 -0.39 12.98
CA ALA A 256 14.18 -0.01 12.73
C ALA A 256 15.17 -0.99 13.39
N GLU A 257 14.91 -1.46 14.61
CA GLU A 257 15.73 -2.43 15.34
C GLU A 257 15.82 -3.78 14.61
N ILE A 258 14.68 -4.32 14.17
CA ILE A 258 14.66 -5.66 13.56
C ILE A 258 15.17 -5.67 12.11
N THR A 259 15.07 -4.54 11.41
CA THR A 259 15.50 -4.44 10.01
C THR A 259 16.97 -4.01 9.85
N ASP A 260 17.60 -3.47 10.89
CA ASP A 260 18.99 -3.01 10.85
C ASP A 260 19.97 -4.14 10.48
N GLY A 261 20.83 -3.91 9.48
CA GLY A 261 21.78 -4.92 9.00
C GLY A 261 21.15 -6.10 8.26
N THR A 262 19.86 -6.06 7.93
CA THR A 262 19.15 -7.09 7.17
C THR A 262 18.91 -6.66 5.71
N PRO A 263 18.32 -7.52 4.85
CA PRO A 263 17.84 -7.10 3.53
C PRO A 263 16.80 -5.98 3.53
N PHE A 264 16.17 -5.68 4.67
CA PHE A 264 15.16 -4.65 4.81
C PHE A 264 15.71 -3.32 5.36
N ALA A 265 17.03 -3.21 5.56
CA ALA A 265 17.67 -2.03 6.15
C ALA A 265 17.43 -0.73 5.35
N GLY A 266 17.05 -0.82 4.07
CA GLY A 266 16.66 0.33 3.25
C GLY A 266 15.43 1.09 3.74
N LEU A 267 14.56 0.44 4.53
CA LEU A 267 13.40 1.10 5.14
C LEU A 267 13.82 2.17 6.16
N ILE A 268 14.96 2.01 6.83
CA ILE A 268 15.44 2.93 7.86
C ILE A 268 15.69 4.34 7.29
N PRO A 269 16.54 4.54 6.26
CA PRO A 269 16.76 5.87 5.70
C PRO A 269 15.50 6.40 4.99
N ASN A 270 14.64 5.56 4.39
CA ASN A 270 13.36 6.03 3.87
C ASN A 270 12.49 6.62 5.00
N ALA A 271 12.29 5.90 6.11
CA ALA A 271 11.46 6.37 7.23
C ALA A 271 12.03 7.64 7.88
N LEU A 272 13.33 7.67 8.15
CA LEU A 272 13.99 8.82 8.76
C LEU A 272 13.94 10.06 7.86
N MET A 273 14.10 9.90 6.54
CA MET A 273 14.00 11.01 5.60
C MET A 273 12.55 11.46 5.38
N GLY A 274 11.58 10.54 5.44
CA GLY A 274 10.15 10.88 5.43
C GLY A 274 9.76 11.76 6.62
N LEU A 275 10.16 11.39 7.84
CA LEU A 275 10.01 12.27 9.00
C LEU A 275 10.78 13.59 8.84
N ALA A 276 11.99 13.56 8.29
CA ALA A 276 12.76 14.78 8.04
C ALA A 276 12.07 15.74 7.03
N ASN A 277 11.30 15.22 6.07
CA ASN A 277 10.51 16.03 5.14
C ASN A 277 9.35 16.78 5.84
N GLU A 278 8.87 16.25 6.96
CA GLU A 278 7.77 16.84 7.73
C GLU A 278 8.26 17.71 8.89
N TYR A 279 9.35 17.32 9.56
CA TYR A 279 9.84 17.92 10.80
C TYR A 279 11.26 18.49 10.61
N PRO A 280 11.43 19.78 10.25
CA PRO A 280 12.76 20.37 10.01
C PRO A 280 13.70 20.32 11.23
N ASP A 281 13.16 20.48 12.44
CA ASP A 281 13.95 20.37 13.67
C ASP A 281 14.42 18.92 13.94
N PHE A 282 13.62 17.93 13.54
CA PHE A 282 14.02 16.53 13.58
C PHE A 282 15.20 16.30 12.63
N GLU A 283 15.11 16.78 11.39
CA GLU A 283 16.19 16.65 10.41
C GLU A 283 17.50 17.22 10.96
N LYS A 284 17.45 18.46 11.46
CA LYS A 284 18.63 19.13 12.04
C LYS A 284 19.25 18.30 13.17
N ASN A 285 18.44 17.81 14.11
CA ASN A 285 18.93 17.03 15.25
C ASN A 285 19.43 15.64 14.84
N LEU A 286 18.78 15.00 13.87
CA LEU A 286 19.16 13.70 13.33
C LEU A 286 20.53 13.78 12.64
N PHE A 287 20.71 14.75 11.74
CA PHE A 287 21.99 14.94 11.06
C PHE A 287 23.09 15.39 12.03
N ALA A 288 22.78 16.08 13.13
CA ALA A 288 23.77 16.37 14.16
C ALA A 288 24.33 15.10 14.85
N GLN A 289 23.64 13.95 14.76
CA GLN A 289 24.12 12.67 15.27
C GLN A 289 25.12 11.97 14.33
N VAL A 290 25.30 12.46 13.10
CA VAL A 290 26.12 11.81 12.07
C VAL A 290 27.26 12.74 11.65
N SER A 291 28.47 12.46 12.15
CA SER A 291 29.67 13.27 11.86
C SER A 291 30.39 12.85 10.57
N ASN A 292 30.29 11.59 10.17
CA ASN A 292 30.96 11.07 8.97
C ASN A 292 30.23 11.53 7.68
N PRO A 293 30.90 12.25 6.75
CA PRO A 293 30.25 12.78 5.54
C PRO A 293 29.63 11.70 4.63
N ILE A 294 30.26 10.53 4.52
CA ILE A 294 29.75 9.40 3.72
C ILE A 294 28.49 8.84 4.37
N ALA A 295 28.48 8.69 5.70
CA ALA A 295 27.31 8.26 6.44
C ALA A 295 26.15 9.27 6.33
N ARG A 296 26.46 10.58 6.36
CA ARG A 296 25.47 11.64 6.11
C ARG A 296 24.87 11.54 4.71
N LEU A 297 25.70 11.31 3.69
CA LEU A 297 25.22 11.12 2.32
C LEU A 297 24.35 9.87 2.21
N ALA A 298 24.77 8.76 2.82
CA ALA A 298 23.98 7.52 2.86
C ALA A 298 22.62 7.74 3.51
N LEU A 299 22.52 8.53 4.58
CA LEU A 299 21.23 8.88 5.19
C LEU A 299 20.39 9.76 4.25
N LYS A 300 20.99 10.81 3.66
CA LYS A 300 20.31 11.71 2.73
C LYS A 300 19.74 11.00 1.50
N ASN A 301 20.46 10.00 0.99
CA ASN A 301 20.04 9.19 -0.16
C ASN A 301 18.75 8.38 0.10
N GLY A 302 18.24 8.32 1.33
CA GLY A 302 16.88 7.83 1.61
C GLY A 302 15.76 8.58 0.88
N ARG A 303 16.05 9.77 0.33
CA ARG A 303 15.14 10.54 -0.54
C ARG A 303 15.26 10.20 -2.02
N GLU A 304 16.28 9.44 -2.43
CA GLU A 304 16.53 9.18 -3.86
C GLU A 304 15.88 7.87 -4.32
N TYR A 305 15.65 6.94 -3.39
CA TYR A 305 15.21 5.58 -3.69
C TYR A 305 13.80 5.32 -3.16
N CYS A 306 12.94 4.77 -4.02
CA CYS A 306 11.72 4.11 -3.58
C CYS A 306 12.04 2.81 -2.82
N MET A 307 11.05 2.26 -2.11
CA MET A 307 11.19 1.13 -1.17
C MET A 307 12.09 -0.02 -1.69
N ILE A 308 11.75 -0.63 -2.83
CA ILE A 308 12.50 -1.80 -3.33
C ILE A 308 13.94 -1.43 -3.76
N PRO A 309 14.18 -0.38 -4.57
CA PRO A 309 15.53 0.10 -4.82
C PRO A 309 16.34 0.43 -3.55
N ALA A 310 15.70 0.98 -2.52
CA ALA A 310 16.37 1.27 -1.24
C ALA A 310 16.79 -0.03 -0.54
N MET A 311 15.92 -1.05 -0.47
CA MET A 311 16.28 -2.36 0.09
C MET A 311 17.49 -2.97 -0.62
N VAL A 312 17.56 -2.88 -1.95
CA VAL A 312 18.71 -3.36 -2.73
C VAL A 312 19.96 -2.53 -2.46
N HIS A 313 19.85 -1.20 -2.45
CA HIS A 313 20.97 -0.29 -2.26
C HIS A 313 21.61 -0.40 -0.87
N TYR A 314 20.78 -0.59 0.16
CA TYR A 314 21.19 -0.66 1.56
C TYR A 314 21.22 -2.11 2.10
N LEU A 315 21.31 -3.12 1.24
CA LEU A 315 21.32 -4.53 1.62
C LEU A 315 22.39 -4.80 2.70
N GLY A 316 21.95 -5.20 3.89
CA GLY A 316 22.83 -5.51 5.02
C GLY A 316 23.51 -4.29 5.66
N ARG A 317 23.13 -3.06 5.26
CA ARG A 317 23.68 -1.84 5.84
C ARG A 317 23.26 -1.71 7.30
N GLN A 318 24.22 -1.41 8.15
CA GLN A 318 23.97 -1.11 9.55
C GLN A 318 23.89 0.41 9.77
N PHE A 319 22.73 0.86 10.20
CA PHE A 319 22.46 2.22 10.62
C PHE A 319 22.74 2.42 12.10
N PHE A 320 22.42 1.43 12.95
CA PHE A 320 22.53 1.56 14.40
C PHE A 320 23.54 0.59 15.02
N GLY A 321 23.65 -0.63 14.48
CA GLY A 321 24.49 -1.70 15.00
C GLY A 321 25.86 -1.86 14.33
N GLY A 322 26.61 -2.84 14.84
CA GLY A 322 27.90 -3.31 14.31
C GLY A 322 29.06 -2.30 14.36
N LEU A 323 30.09 -2.53 13.54
CA LEU A 323 31.41 -1.94 13.74
C LEU A 323 31.51 -0.47 13.27
N LEU A 324 30.78 -0.12 12.21
CA LEU A 324 30.79 1.21 11.60
C LEU A 324 29.36 1.67 11.25
N PRO A 325 28.48 1.84 12.26
CA PRO A 325 27.09 2.27 12.03
C PRO A 325 27.03 3.69 11.44
N VAL A 326 25.92 4.00 10.75
CA VAL A 326 25.61 5.37 10.31
C VAL A 326 25.48 6.31 11.52
N PHE A 327 24.83 5.86 12.59
CA PHE A 327 24.72 6.56 13.86
C PHE A 327 25.72 5.96 14.86
N PRO A 328 26.84 6.64 15.20
CA PRO A 328 27.86 6.09 16.09
C PRO A 328 27.37 5.71 17.49
N LYS A 329 26.27 6.34 17.95
CA LYS A 329 25.63 6.05 19.24
C LYS A 329 24.53 4.99 19.15
N GLY A 330 24.33 4.38 17.97
CA GLY A 330 23.21 3.46 17.71
C GLY A 330 21.87 4.08 18.08
N PHE A 331 21.01 3.31 18.76
CA PHE A 331 19.72 3.79 19.28
C PHE A 331 19.81 4.87 20.37
N GLY A 332 21.02 5.20 20.85
CA GLY A 332 21.25 6.36 21.73
C GLY A 332 20.86 7.71 21.11
N ILE A 333 20.53 7.76 19.81
CA ILE A 333 19.90 8.94 19.19
C ILE A 333 18.54 9.29 19.81
N LEU A 334 17.84 8.31 20.40
CA LEU A 334 16.55 8.50 21.06
C LEU A 334 16.69 9.25 22.40
N ASN A 335 17.91 9.49 22.89
CA ASN A 335 18.16 10.35 24.05
C ASN A 335 18.06 11.85 23.70
N ASN A 336 17.97 12.20 22.41
CA ASN A 336 17.66 13.56 21.99
C ASN A 336 16.14 13.76 22.02
N ASP A 337 15.67 14.69 22.85
CA ASP A 337 14.23 14.94 23.07
C ASP A 337 13.46 15.25 21.79
N VAL A 338 14.07 15.94 20.82
CA VAL A 338 13.42 16.28 19.54
C VAL A 338 13.23 15.01 18.70
N ILE A 339 14.27 14.18 18.57
CA ILE A 339 14.19 12.90 17.85
C ILE A 339 13.16 11.98 18.49
N ASN A 340 13.23 11.85 19.82
CA ASN A 340 12.34 11.03 20.64
C ASN A 340 10.87 11.42 20.45
N LYS A 341 10.56 12.71 20.62
CA LYS A 341 9.20 13.25 20.53
C LYS A 341 8.60 13.04 19.14
N VAL A 342 9.37 13.20 18.07
CA VAL A 342 8.87 13.00 16.70
C VAL A 342 8.60 11.52 16.40
N ILE A 343 9.50 10.62 16.79
CA ILE A 343 9.32 9.17 16.54
C ILE A 343 8.12 8.63 17.33
N TYR A 344 8.01 8.95 18.62
CA TYR A 344 6.86 8.51 19.42
C TYR A 344 5.57 9.25 19.06
N GLY A 345 5.64 10.51 18.67
CA GLY A 345 4.49 11.27 18.16
C GLY A 345 3.91 10.73 16.85
N ASN A 346 4.61 9.81 16.18
CA ASN A 346 4.18 9.15 14.95
C ASN A 346 4.06 7.62 15.08
N SER A 347 4.18 7.07 16.30
CA SER A 347 4.02 5.63 16.55
C SER A 347 2.66 5.37 17.20
N MET A 348 1.82 4.53 16.58
CA MET A 348 0.48 4.23 17.13
C MET A 348 0.56 3.58 18.51
N VAL A 349 1.61 2.79 18.80
CA VAL A 349 1.78 2.14 20.11
C VAL A 349 1.84 3.13 21.27
N THR A 350 2.34 4.34 21.06
CA THR A 350 2.42 5.40 22.08
C THR A 350 1.20 6.30 22.09
N LEU A 351 0.41 6.31 21.02
CA LEU A 351 -0.79 7.13 20.89
C LEU A 351 -2.08 6.37 21.17
N ALA A 352 -2.05 5.04 21.25
CA ALA A 352 -3.24 4.19 21.31
C ALA A 352 -4.17 4.45 22.52
N ASN A 353 -3.69 5.09 23.59
CA ASN A 353 -4.54 5.51 24.70
C ASN A 353 -5.32 6.80 24.43
N GLU A 354 -4.83 7.65 23.54
CA GLU A 354 -5.43 8.94 23.19
C GLU A 354 -6.16 8.87 21.83
N MET A 355 -5.77 7.92 21.00
CA MET A 355 -6.23 7.75 19.62
C MET A 355 -6.73 6.32 19.42
N MET A 356 -8.03 6.18 19.20
CA MET A 356 -8.69 4.89 19.02
C MET A 356 -9.80 4.99 17.97
N PRO A 357 -9.92 4.00 17.05
CA PRO A 357 -11.02 3.94 16.10
C PRO A 357 -12.40 3.84 16.80
N GLN A 358 -13.40 4.49 16.21
CA GLN A 358 -14.82 4.28 16.57
C GLN A 358 -15.57 3.38 15.56
N ILE A 359 -14.90 3.03 14.46
CA ILE A 359 -15.39 2.10 13.45
C ILE A 359 -14.91 0.67 13.77
N PRO A 360 -15.61 -0.37 13.27
CA PRO A 360 -15.14 -1.74 13.41
C PRO A 360 -13.70 -1.88 12.89
N THR A 361 -12.84 -2.53 13.67
CA THR A 361 -11.43 -2.70 13.34
C THR A 361 -11.06 -4.18 13.31
N PHE A 362 -10.35 -4.60 12.27
CA PHE A 362 -9.79 -5.93 12.10
C PHE A 362 -8.28 -5.85 11.96
N ILE A 363 -7.56 -6.56 12.82
CA ILE A 363 -6.11 -6.71 12.75
C ILE A 363 -5.81 -8.14 12.29
N TYR A 364 -4.92 -8.30 11.33
CA TYR A 364 -4.36 -9.60 10.98
C TYR A 364 -2.84 -9.53 10.95
N HIS A 365 -2.17 -10.50 11.59
CA HIS A 365 -0.71 -10.42 11.78
C HIS A 365 -0.09 -11.80 11.95
N GLY A 366 1.07 -11.99 11.32
CA GLY A 366 1.90 -13.18 11.49
C GLY A 366 2.75 -13.12 12.75
N SER A 367 2.79 -14.21 13.51
CA SER A 367 3.56 -14.33 14.76
C SER A 367 5.07 -14.36 14.52
N LEU A 368 5.48 -14.78 13.32
CA LEU A 368 6.88 -14.88 12.91
C LEU A 368 7.34 -13.64 12.13
N ASP A 369 6.61 -12.52 12.22
CA ASP A 369 6.95 -11.28 11.55
C ASP A 369 8.32 -10.75 12.00
N ARG A 370 9.25 -10.62 11.03
CA ARG A 370 10.64 -10.16 11.21
C ARG A 370 10.91 -8.77 10.61
N ILE A 371 9.86 -8.02 10.28
CA ILE A 371 9.95 -6.65 9.77
C ILE A 371 9.13 -5.72 10.65
N VAL A 372 7.92 -6.13 11.01
CA VAL A 372 6.99 -5.42 11.88
C VAL A 372 6.63 -6.31 13.05
N PRO A 373 7.36 -6.24 14.18
CA PRO A 373 7.18 -7.16 15.29
C PRO A 373 5.75 -7.14 15.85
N ILE A 374 5.10 -8.31 15.89
CA ILE A 374 3.69 -8.48 16.34
C ILE A 374 3.44 -7.93 17.75
N VAL A 375 4.47 -7.82 18.59
CA VAL A 375 4.36 -7.28 19.96
C VAL A 375 3.79 -5.86 19.98
N GLY A 376 4.07 -5.04 18.96
CA GLY A 376 3.48 -3.71 18.84
C GLY A 376 1.98 -3.76 18.57
N ALA A 377 1.55 -4.61 17.63
CA ALA A 377 0.14 -4.84 17.33
C ALA A 377 -0.64 -5.38 18.54
N LYS A 378 -0.06 -6.34 19.28
CA LYS A 378 -0.63 -6.86 20.54
C LYS A 378 -0.75 -5.78 21.61
N SER A 379 0.24 -4.90 21.73
CA SER A 379 0.20 -3.78 22.68
C SER A 379 -0.91 -2.77 22.32
N VAL A 380 -1.05 -2.40 21.04
CA VAL A 380 -2.15 -1.51 20.60
C VAL A 380 -3.51 -2.17 20.80
N TYR A 381 -3.64 -3.46 20.46
CA TYR A 381 -4.88 -4.22 20.72
C TYR A 381 -5.27 -4.16 22.20
N GLN A 382 -4.34 -4.45 23.11
CA GLN A 382 -4.60 -4.38 24.56
C GLN A 382 -4.99 -2.98 25.03
N GLN A 383 -4.31 -1.93 24.55
CA GLN A 383 -4.63 -0.55 24.89
C GLN A 383 -6.04 -0.16 24.43
N TRP A 384 -6.41 -0.44 23.18
CA TRP A 384 -7.76 -0.18 22.67
C TRP A 384 -8.84 -0.99 23.39
N CYS A 385 -8.56 -2.25 23.74
CA CYS A 385 -9.49 -3.06 24.54
C CYS A 385 -9.69 -2.48 25.95
N ASN A 386 -8.62 -2.06 26.62
CA ASN A 386 -8.70 -1.43 27.94
C ASN A 386 -9.47 -0.09 27.89
N ASN A 387 -9.46 0.58 26.73
CA ASN A 387 -10.21 1.81 26.46
C ASN A 387 -11.62 1.56 25.91
N ASN A 388 -12.12 0.32 25.98
CA ASN A 388 -13.48 -0.07 25.62
C ASN A 388 -13.84 0.20 24.14
N ILE A 389 -12.93 -0.09 23.22
CA ILE A 389 -13.26 -0.11 21.79
C ILE A 389 -14.51 -0.96 21.53
N ALA A 390 -15.43 -0.44 20.70
CA ALA A 390 -16.72 -1.08 20.48
C ALA A 390 -16.62 -2.40 19.70
N SER A 391 -15.65 -2.50 18.79
CA SER A 391 -15.41 -3.67 17.95
C SER A 391 -13.94 -3.72 17.51
N LEU A 392 -13.20 -4.70 18.01
CA LEU A 392 -11.84 -4.99 17.61
C LEU A 392 -11.63 -6.49 17.50
N GLU A 393 -11.31 -6.96 16.31
CA GLU A 393 -10.99 -8.36 16.05
C GLU A 393 -9.52 -8.50 15.65
N PHE A 394 -8.83 -9.47 16.21
CA PHE A 394 -7.43 -9.78 15.91
C PHE A 394 -7.29 -11.25 15.49
N ALA A 395 -6.97 -11.47 14.21
CA ALA A 395 -6.59 -12.77 13.65
C ALA A 395 -5.07 -12.94 13.62
N GLU A 396 -4.53 -13.71 14.56
CA GLU A 396 -3.10 -14.04 14.65
C GLU A 396 -2.80 -15.35 13.91
N ASP A 397 -1.88 -15.29 12.94
CA ASP A 397 -1.33 -16.46 12.24
C ASP A 397 -0.04 -16.91 12.93
N THR A 398 0.05 -18.15 13.40
CA THR A 398 1.25 -18.64 14.11
C THR A 398 2.38 -19.10 13.22
N THR A 399 2.13 -19.29 11.92
CA THR A 399 3.13 -19.74 10.94
C THR A 399 3.53 -18.65 9.95
N GLY A 400 2.74 -17.58 9.83
CA GLY A 400 3.00 -16.43 8.96
C GLY A 400 4.14 -15.53 9.47
N GLY A 401 5.02 -15.12 8.55
CA GLY A 401 5.91 -13.96 8.69
C GLY A 401 5.44 -12.78 7.85
N HIS A 402 6.16 -11.65 7.86
CA HIS A 402 5.69 -10.39 7.23
C HIS A 402 5.31 -10.53 5.76
N ILE A 403 6.17 -11.18 4.95
CA ILE A 403 5.96 -11.24 3.50
C ILE A 403 4.92 -12.30 3.14
N SER A 404 4.93 -13.45 3.81
CA SER A 404 3.92 -14.49 3.57
C SER A 404 2.53 -14.02 3.99
N GLU A 405 2.43 -13.27 5.10
CA GLU A 405 1.17 -12.83 5.67
C GLU A 405 0.44 -11.78 4.80
N THR A 406 1.17 -11.04 3.95
CA THR A 406 0.58 -10.23 2.88
C THR A 406 -0.40 -11.05 2.03
N ILE A 407 -0.07 -12.31 1.70
CA ILE A 407 -0.90 -13.18 0.86
C ILE A 407 -1.83 -14.07 1.71
N VAL A 408 -1.31 -14.67 2.78
CA VAL A 408 -2.02 -15.63 3.64
C VAL A 408 -3.14 -14.95 4.44
N GLY A 409 -2.92 -13.72 4.90
CA GLY A 409 -3.89 -12.95 5.67
C GLY A 409 -4.92 -12.19 4.82
N ALA A 410 -4.60 -11.91 3.55
CA ALA A 410 -5.51 -11.20 2.63
C ALA A 410 -6.90 -11.82 2.47
N PRO A 411 -7.10 -13.15 2.34
CA PRO A 411 -8.44 -13.73 2.29
C PRO A 411 -9.24 -13.49 3.57
N ALA A 412 -8.59 -13.50 4.75
CA ALA A 412 -9.25 -13.17 6.01
C ALA A 412 -9.70 -11.70 6.03
N ALA A 413 -8.80 -10.78 5.66
CA ALA A 413 -9.10 -9.36 5.55
C ALA A 413 -10.24 -9.07 4.57
N TRP A 414 -10.16 -9.61 3.35
CA TRP A 414 -11.21 -9.46 2.34
C TRP A 414 -12.55 -10.01 2.83
N THR A 415 -12.56 -11.20 3.42
CA THR A 415 -13.78 -11.82 3.97
C THR A 415 -14.39 -10.92 5.05
N TRP A 416 -13.57 -10.39 5.96
CA TRP A 416 -14.06 -9.49 7.00
C TRP A 416 -14.64 -8.19 6.43
N LEU A 417 -13.96 -7.57 5.44
CA LEU A 417 -14.42 -6.35 4.77
C LEU A 417 -15.73 -6.60 4.00
N GLU A 418 -15.81 -7.67 3.23
CA GLU A 418 -16.98 -8.07 2.48
C GLU A 418 -18.20 -8.27 3.40
N GLN A 419 -18.01 -8.89 4.57
CA GLN A 419 -19.06 -9.05 5.57
C GLN A 419 -19.59 -7.70 6.09
N ARG A 420 -18.76 -6.65 6.18
CA ARG A 420 -19.22 -5.29 6.51
C ARG A 420 -20.11 -4.72 5.41
N PHE A 421 -19.75 -4.91 4.14
CA PHE A 421 -20.59 -4.50 3.00
C PHE A 421 -21.90 -5.27 2.92
N GLU A 422 -21.91 -6.55 3.34
CA GLU A 422 -23.10 -7.39 3.43
C GLU A 422 -23.98 -7.05 4.66
N GLY A 423 -23.60 -6.07 5.49
CA GLY A 423 -24.35 -5.65 6.67
C GLY A 423 -24.28 -6.62 7.85
N LYS A 424 -23.33 -7.58 7.83
CA LYS A 424 -23.13 -8.50 8.96
C LYS A 424 -22.47 -7.75 10.10
N GLN A 425 -23.00 -7.98 11.31
CA GLN A 425 -22.53 -7.33 12.51
C GLN A 425 -21.08 -7.75 12.83
N PRO A 426 -20.21 -6.79 13.20
CA PRO A 426 -18.87 -7.11 13.70
C PRO A 426 -18.93 -7.76 15.08
N VAL A 427 -17.78 -8.24 15.56
CA VAL A 427 -17.64 -8.66 16.96
C VAL A 427 -17.96 -7.48 17.89
N LYS A 428 -18.47 -7.79 19.09
CA LYS A 428 -18.68 -6.79 20.14
C LYS A 428 -17.51 -6.83 21.11
N GLY A 429 -16.97 -5.66 21.43
CA GLY A 429 -15.76 -5.55 22.24
C GLY A 429 -14.55 -6.11 21.49
N CYS A 430 -13.73 -6.88 22.20
CA CYS A 430 -12.49 -7.40 21.68
C CYS A 430 -12.50 -8.91 21.49
N SER A 431 -12.01 -9.39 20.35
CA SER A 431 -11.79 -10.81 20.05
C SER A 431 -10.39 -11.01 19.51
N HIS A 432 -9.63 -11.95 20.09
CA HIS A 432 -8.29 -12.32 19.61
C HIS A 432 -8.22 -13.82 19.41
N ASP A 433 -8.16 -14.23 18.16
CA ASP A 433 -8.08 -15.62 17.74
C ASP A 433 -6.70 -15.93 17.18
N THR A 434 -6.11 -17.03 17.65
CA THR A 434 -4.85 -17.56 17.15
C THR A 434 -5.12 -18.79 16.30
N ARG A 435 -4.55 -18.83 15.09
CA ARG A 435 -4.70 -19.94 14.13
C ARG A 435 -3.36 -20.37 13.58
N ALA A 436 -3.26 -21.62 13.14
CA ALA A 436 -2.07 -22.12 12.45
C ALA A 436 -1.81 -21.34 11.15
N SER A 437 -2.88 -20.95 10.45
CA SER A 437 -2.81 -20.08 9.29
C SER A 437 -4.07 -19.24 9.15
N ASN A 438 -3.95 -18.00 8.68
CA ASN A 438 -5.10 -17.15 8.36
C ASN A 438 -5.87 -17.60 7.11
N PHE A 439 -5.37 -18.56 6.32
CA PHE A 439 -6.20 -19.31 5.36
C PHE A 439 -7.32 -20.12 6.04
N LEU A 440 -7.22 -20.38 7.34
CA LEU A 440 -8.25 -21.05 8.14
C LEU A 440 -9.24 -20.07 8.78
N TYR A 441 -9.20 -18.78 8.42
CA TYR A 441 -10.15 -17.81 8.92
C TYR A 441 -11.59 -18.20 8.52
N PRO A 442 -12.56 -18.17 9.45
CA PRO A 442 -13.90 -18.69 9.20
C PRO A 442 -14.65 -17.87 8.14
N GLY A 443 -15.36 -18.58 7.26
CA GLY A 443 -16.25 -17.96 6.28
C GLY A 443 -15.56 -17.43 5.01
N ILE A 444 -14.28 -17.71 4.80
CA ILE A 444 -13.63 -17.43 3.51
C ILE A 444 -14.35 -18.20 2.41
N LYS A 445 -14.80 -17.47 1.37
CA LYS A 445 -15.42 -18.10 0.18
C LYS A 445 -14.40 -18.99 -0.54
N PRO A 446 -14.78 -20.18 -1.04
CA PRO A 446 -13.84 -21.08 -1.74
C PRO A 446 -13.10 -20.41 -2.90
N THR A 447 -13.76 -19.50 -3.63
CA THR A 447 -13.15 -18.76 -4.74
C THR A 447 -12.09 -17.75 -4.27
N THR A 448 -12.34 -17.05 -3.16
CA THR A 448 -11.38 -16.15 -2.52
C THR A 448 -10.19 -16.94 -2.00
N LEU A 449 -10.44 -18.05 -1.32
CA LEU A 449 -9.40 -18.93 -0.80
C LEU A 449 -8.51 -19.45 -1.93
N GLN A 450 -9.11 -20.00 -2.99
CA GLN A 450 -8.39 -20.52 -4.15
C GLN A 450 -7.52 -19.46 -4.81
N PHE A 451 -8.04 -18.23 -4.99
CA PHE A 451 -7.27 -17.13 -5.58
C PHE A 451 -5.98 -16.84 -4.80
N PHE A 452 -6.08 -16.67 -3.48
CA PHE A 452 -4.90 -16.36 -2.66
C PHE A 452 -3.99 -17.56 -2.43
N GLN A 453 -4.52 -18.78 -2.38
CA GLN A 453 -3.71 -20.00 -2.36
C GLN A 453 -2.86 -20.11 -3.62
N SER A 454 -3.44 -19.90 -4.81
CA SER A 454 -2.67 -19.92 -6.06
C SER A 454 -1.59 -18.83 -6.12
N LEU A 455 -1.88 -17.63 -5.59
CA LEU A 455 -0.86 -16.59 -5.45
C LEU A 455 0.27 -17.02 -4.51
N TYR A 456 -0.08 -17.63 -3.37
CA TYR A 456 0.90 -18.10 -2.37
C TYR A 456 1.77 -19.25 -2.89
N GLU A 457 1.17 -20.25 -3.53
CA GLU A 457 1.87 -21.37 -4.17
C GLU A 457 2.85 -20.87 -5.25
N THR A 458 2.41 -19.91 -6.06
CA THR A 458 3.27 -19.26 -7.07
C THR A 458 4.44 -18.53 -6.40
N PHE A 459 4.18 -17.79 -5.33
CA PHE A 459 5.20 -17.08 -4.56
C PHE A 459 6.24 -18.05 -3.96
N LEU A 460 5.83 -19.22 -3.48
CA LEU A 460 6.72 -20.26 -2.96
C LEU A 460 7.44 -21.07 -4.05
N GLY A 461 7.11 -20.89 -5.33
CA GLY A 461 7.60 -21.74 -6.41
C GLY A 461 7.12 -23.18 -6.31
N SER A 462 5.95 -23.40 -5.70
CA SER A 462 5.35 -24.74 -5.54
C SER A 462 4.87 -25.30 -6.88
N PRO A 463 4.78 -26.63 -7.05
CA PRO A 463 4.11 -27.23 -8.19
C PRO A 463 2.65 -26.77 -8.27
N LEU A 464 2.25 -26.19 -9.41
CA LEU A 464 0.87 -25.77 -9.65
C LEU A 464 0.13 -26.87 -10.42
N GLY A 465 -0.98 -27.35 -9.86
CA GLY A 465 -1.82 -28.38 -10.48
C GLY A 465 -2.42 -29.34 -9.46
N PRO A 466 -3.30 -30.26 -9.89
CA PRO A 466 -3.79 -31.31 -8.99
C PRO A 466 -2.63 -32.21 -8.56
N PHE A 467 -2.45 -32.36 -7.25
CA PHE A 467 -1.52 -33.35 -6.70
C PHE A 467 -2.12 -34.76 -6.91
N ASP A 468 -1.29 -35.65 -7.44
CA ASP A 468 -1.61 -37.08 -7.54
C ASP A 468 -1.08 -37.76 -6.28
N ASP A 469 -1.95 -37.93 -5.27
CA ASP A 469 -1.63 -38.58 -4.00
C ASP A 469 -1.17 -40.05 -4.18
N SER A 470 -1.32 -40.63 -5.37
CA SER A 470 -0.87 -42.00 -5.66
C SER A 470 0.64 -42.14 -5.93
N LYS A 471 1.39 -41.04 -5.90
CA LYS A 471 2.83 -41.00 -6.25
C LYS A 471 3.77 -40.67 -5.09
N PHE A 472 3.27 -40.59 -3.86
CA PHE A 472 4.09 -40.35 -2.66
C PHE A 472 3.88 -41.40 -1.58
#